data_AF-A0A651EVT4-F1
#
_entry.id   AF-A0A651EVT4-F1
#
_cell.length_a   1.000
_cell.length_b   1.000
_cell.length_c   1.000
_cell.angle_alpha   90.00
_cell.angle_beta   90.00
_cell.angle_gamma   90.00
#
_symmetry.space_group_name_H-M   'P 1'
#
loop_
_entity.id
_entity.type
_entity.pdbx_description
1 polymer ?
#
loop_
_entity_poly.entity_id
_entity_poly.type
_entity_poly.pdbx_seq_one_letter_code
_entity_poly.pdbx_strand_id
1 'polypeptide(L)' 'ISFQKIGTSAIQSRACAGVANGKYLFALPGSPGACKDGWDAILAPQFDMRHRPCNFVEIMPRLDEHLRRK' A
#
# COMPACT_ATOMS: atom_id res chain seq x y z
N ILE A 1 -5.03 11.18 -5.04
CA ILE A 1 -5.71 11.27 -3.73
C ILE A 1 -5.20 12.47 -2.93
N SER A 2 -3.95 12.50 -2.45
CA SER A 2 -3.50 13.60 -1.58
C SER A 2 -3.51 14.98 -2.24
N PHE A 3 -3.08 15.11 -3.50
CA PHE A 3 -3.12 16.40 -4.22
C PHE A 3 -4.54 16.99 -4.31
N GLN A 4 -5.57 16.16 -4.47
CA GLN A 4 -6.96 16.60 -4.52
C GLN A 4 -7.47 17.11 -3.16
N LYS A 5 -6.86 16.67 -2.05
CA LYS A 5 -7.30 17.00 -0.68
C LYS A 5 -6.47 18.10 -0.02
N ILE A 6 -5.14 18.06 -0.20
CA ILE A 6 -4.19 18.95 0.48
C ILE A 6 -3.34 19.76 -0.51
N GLY A 7 -3.65 19.73 -1.80
CA GLY A 7 -2.98 20.53 -2.82
C GLY A 7 -1.47 20.28 -2.91
N THR A 8 -0.71 21.36 -3.04
CA THR A 8 0.76 21.32 -3.18
C THR A 8 1.45 20.72 -1.94
N SER A 9 0.83 20.78 -0.76
CA SER A 9 1.36 20.15 0.46
C SER A 9 1.52 18.64 0.34
N ALA A 10 0.88 18.00 -0.66
CA ALA A 10 1.10 16.59 -0.97
C ALA A 10 2.57 16.24 -1.23
N ILE A 11 3.39 17.20 -1.68
CA ILE A 11 4.83 16.98 -1.90
C ILE A 11 5.58 16.64 -0.59
N GLN A 12 5.05 17.05 0.56
CA GLN A 12 5.66 16.83 1.87
C GLN A 12 5.37 15.43 2.44
N SER A 13 4.37 14.72 1.91
CA SER A 13 3.82 13.50 2.51
C SER A 13 4.76 12.29 2.46
N ARG A 14 5.69 12.21 1.49
CA ARG A 14 6.77 11.17 1.40
C ARG A 14 6.36 9.73 1.80
N ALA A 15 5.15 9.31 1.45
CA ALA A 15 4.69 7.94 1.71
C ALA A 15 5.45 6.95 0.82
N CYS A 16 5.80 5.78 1.32
CA CYS A 16 6.46 4.72 0.55
C CYS A 16 5.96 3.34 0.97
N ALA A 17 6.21 2.34 0.13
CA ALA A 17 5.84 0.95 0.40
C ALA A 17 6.91 0.02 -0.17
N GLY A 18 6.99 -1.19 0.38
CA GLY A 18 7.93 -2.21 -0.07
C GLY A 18 7.60 -3.59 0.46
N VAL A 19 8.43 -4.55 0.08
CA VAL A 19 8.36 -5.94 0.55
C VAL A 19 9.69 -6.30 1.21
N ALA A 20 9.65 -6.90 2.39
CA ALA A 20 10.81 -7.50 3.02
C ALA A 20 10.40 -8.79 3.74
N ASN A 21 11.18 -9.86 3.56
CA ASN A 21 10.96 -11.16 4.22
C ASN A 21 9.50 -11.67 4.09
N GLY A 22 8.97 -11.69 2.86
CA GLY A 22 7.61 -12.18 2.60
C GLY A 22 6.48 -11.28 3.14
N LYS A 23 6.78 -10.04 3.55
CA LYS A 23 5.81 -9.13 4.17
C LYS A 23 5.76 -7.80 3.45
N TYR A 24 4.54 -7.26 3.29
CA TYR A 24 4.36 -5.88 2.87
C TYR A 24 4.65 -4.92 4.02
N LEU A 25 5.31 -3.81 3.70
CA LEU A 25 5.53 -2.68 4.58
C LEU A 25 5.01 -1.41 3.92
N PHE A 26 4.25 -0.60 4.66
CA PHE A 26 3.71 0.67 4.19
C PHE A 26 4.08 1.76 5.20
N ALA A 27 4.78 2.80 4.74
CA ALA A 27 5.07 3.99 5.51
C ALA A 27 4.14 5.11 5.06
N LEU A 28 3.25 5.53 5.96
CA LEU A 28 2.29 6.61 5.73
C LEU A 28 2.68 7.86 6.54
N PRO A 29 2.20 9.05 6.15
CA PRO A 29 2.41 10.27 6.93
C PRO A 29 1.72 10.17 8.30
N GLY A 30 2.32 10.74 9.34
CA GLY A 30 1.84 10.58 10.72
C GLY A 30 0.50 11.26 11.04
N SER A 31 -0.04 12.11 10.16
CA SER A 31 -1.34 12.75 10.38
C SER A 31 -2.48 11.72 10.28
N PRO A 32 -3.48 11.74 11.19
CA PRO A 32 -4.61 10.80 11.14
C PRO A 32 -5.38 10.83 9.81
N GLY A 33 -5.53 12.01 9.20
CA GLY A 33 -6.19 12.15 7.89
C GLY A 33 -5.45 11.41 6.78
N ALA A 34 -4.11 11.48 6.74
CA ALA A 34 -3.32 10.74 5.77
C ALA A 34 -3.38 9.22 6.01
N CYS A 35 -3.39 8.76 7.26
CA CYS A 35 -3.59 7.35 7.57
C CYS A 35 -4.97 6.85 7.11
N LYS A 36 -6.03 7.61 7.39
CA LYS A 36 -7.39 7.30 6.94
C LYS A 36 -7.46 7.24 5.41
N ASP A 37 -6.85 8.21 4.73
CA ASP A 37 -6.84 8.25 3.27
C ASP A 37 -6.05 7.08 2.66
N GLY A 38 -4.88 6.75 3.23
CA GLY A 38 -4.09 5.60 2.81
C GLY A 38 -4.84 4.29 3.02
N TRP A 39 -5.56 4.15 4.13
CA TRP A 39 -6.37 2.97 4.40
C TRP A 39 -7.58 2.86 3.47
N ASP A 40 -8.50 3.83 3.54
CA ASP A 40 -9.80 3.75 2.87
C ASP A 40 -9.68 3.73 1.34
N ALA A 41 -8.74 4.50 0.78
CA ALA A 41 -8.65 4.70 -0.67
C ALA A 41 -7.61 3.79 -1.35
N ILE A 42 -6.73 3.12 -0.59
CA ILE A 42 -5.66 2.30 -1.18
C ILE A 42 -5.59 0.93 -0.51
N LEU A 43 -5.26 0.86 0.79
CA LEU A 43 -4.92 -0.41 1.43
C LEU A 43 -6.14 -1.32 1.61
N ALA A 44 -7.28 -0.80 2.08
CA ALA A 44 -8.47 -1.61 2.30
C ALA A 44 -8.98 -2.26 0.99
N PRO A 45 -9.10 -1.53 -0.14
CA PRO A 45 -9.40 -2.15 -1.43
C PRO A 45 -8.36 -3.18 -1.86
N GLN A 46 -7.07 -2.92 -1.67
CA GLN A 46 -6.00 -3.85 -2.07
C GLN A 46 -5.89 -5.10 -1.17
N PHE A 47 -6.41 -5.05 0.06
CA PHE A 47 -6.52 -6.21 0.95
C PHE A 47 -7.89 -6.91 0.89
N ASP A 48 -8.79 -6.46 0.01
CA ASP A 48 -10.02 -7.18 -0.32
C ASP A 48 -9.76 -8.15 -1.49
N MET A 49 -9.88 -9.44 -1.25
CA MET A 49 -9.69 -10.48 -2.28
C MET A 49 -10.67 -10.37 -3.46
N ARG A 50 -11.78 -9.63 -3.29
CA ARG A 50 -12.78 -9.41 -4.36
C ARG A 50 -12.39 -8.26 -5.28
N HIS A 51 -11.39 -7.46 -4.90
CA HIS A 51 -10.94 -6.33 -5.70
C HIS A 51 -10.26 -6.81 -6.99
N ARG A 52 -10.66 -6.20 -8.10
CA ARG A 52 -10.24 -6.55 -9.46
C ARG A 52 -9.63 -5.32 -10.15
N PRO A 53 -8.72 -5.48 -11.12
CA PRO A 53 -8.30 -6.75 -11.75
C PRO A 53 -7.25 -7.54 -10.96
N CYS A 54 -6.67 -6.97 -9.90
CA CYS A 54 -5.69 -7.61 -9.03
C CYS A 54 -5.71 -6.98 -7.64
N ASN A 55 -5.19 -7.69 -6.64
CA ASN A 55 -5.07 -7.21 -5.27
C ASN A 55 -3.84 -7.81 -4.56
N PHE A 56 -3.47 -7.28 -3.38
CA PHE A 56 -2.30 -7.77 -2.65
C PHE A 56 -2.45 -9.19 -2.15
N VAL A 57 -3.68 -9.62 -1.82
CA VAL A 57 -3.96 -10.98 -1.31
C VAL A 57 -3.61 -12.03 -2.37
N GLU A 58 -3.96 -11.80 -3.63
CA GLU A 58 -3.59 -12.67 -4.75
C GLU A 58 -2.08 -12.72 -5.00
N ILE A 59 -1.36 -11.63 -4.69
CA ILE A 59 0.10 -11.52 -4.89
C ILE A 59 0.89 -12.11 -3.71
N MET A 60 0.32 -12.16 -2.49
CA MET A 60 1.00 -12.66 -1.28
C MET A 60 1.79 -13.97 -1.48
N PRO A 61 1.27 -15.00 -2.18
CA PRO A 61 2.01 -16.25 -2.41
C PRO A 61 3.34 -16.08 -3.17
N ARG A 62 3.52 -14.95 -3.87
CA ARG A 62 4.70 -14.66 -4.69
C ARG A 62 5.78 -13.86 -3.97
N LEU A 63 5.54 -13.38 -2.75
CA LEU A 63 6.51 -12.54 -2.04
C LEU A 63 7.82 -13.28 -1.72
N ASP A 64 7.75 -14.60 -1.57
CA ASP A 64 8.89 -15.49 -1.31
C ASP A 64 9.32 -16.27 -2.57
N GLU A 65 8.90 -15.85 -3.77
CA GLU A 65 9.25 -16.53 -5.03
C GLU A 65 10.77 -16.62 -5.22
N HIS A 66 11.52 -15.60 -4.78
CA HIS A 66 12.98 -15.55 -4.82
C HIS A 66 13.68 -16.55 -3.87
N LEU A 67 12.97 -17.10 -2.87
CA LEU A 67 13.52 -18.09 -1.94
C LEU A 67 13.35 -19.53 -2.41
N ARG A 68 12.44 -19.77 -3.37
CA ARG A 68 12.24 -21.10 -3.95
C ARG A 68 13.44 -21.44 -4.84
N ARG A 69 14.32 -22.34 -4.36
CA ARG A 69 15.39 -22.92 -5.18
C ARG A 69 14.76 -23.66 -6.37
N LYS A 70 15.28 -23.40 -7.58
CA LYS A 70 14.92 -24.15 -8.79
C LYS A 70 15.28 -25.62 -8.66
#